data_AF-A0A7S1E672-F1
#
_entry.id   AF-A0A7S1E672-F1
#
_cell.length_a   1.000
_cell.length_b   1.000
_cell.length_c   1.000
_cell.angle_alpha   90.00
_cell.angle_beta   90.00
_cell.angle_gamma   90.00
#
_symmetry.space_group_name_H-M   'P 1'
#
loop_
_entity.id
_entity.type
_entity.pdbx_description
1 polymer ?
#
loop_
_entity_poly.entity_id
_entity_poly.type
_entity_poly.pdbx_seq_one_letter_code
_entity_poly.pdbx_strand_id
1 'polypeptide(L)'
;MCCPSRAGAAECSPRMFDVTRSAFTPPAYPASRPRRLRKDAFSRALVREHSLSASDLILPVFVYEGENLAAPIPSMPGVSRLSLDLLLRTADEAVQLGIPVIALFPAIDPQLKTVD
;
A
#
# COMPACT_ATOMS: atom_id res chain seq x y z
N MET A 1 -48.51 -47.64 -10.35
CA MET A 1 -47.07 -47.49 -10.06
C MET A 1 -46.96 -46.36 -9.06
N CYS A 2 -47.15 -46.65 -7.76
CA CYS A 2 -46.08 -47.11 -6.85
C CYS A 2 -44.94 -46.08 -6.78
N CYS A 3 -44.58 -45.46 -5.67
CA CYS A 3 -45.03 -45.48 -4.27
C CYS A 3 -44.26 -44.34 -3.53
N PRO A 4 -44.33 -44.15 -2.20
CA PRO A 4 -44.75 -42.89 -1.56
C PRO A 4 -43.83 -42.44 -0.38
N SER A 5 -44.40 -41.71 0.60
CA SER A 5 -43.91 -41.38 1.98
C SER A 5 -42.89 -40.23 2.07
N ARG A 6 -43.07 -39.13 2.82
CA ARG A 6 -43.75 -38.82 4.10
C ARG A 6 -43.11 -39.49 5.33
N ALA A 7 -42.05 -38.86 5.85
CA ALA A 7 -41.62 -38.84 7.25
C ALA A 7 -40.66 -37.63 7.37
N GLY A 8 -40.76 -36.67 8.30
CA GLY A 8 -41.21 -36.76 9.67
C GLY A 8 -39.99 -36.91 10.58
N ALA A 9 -39.82 -35.95 11.51
CA ALA A 9 -38.82 -35.89 12.59
C ALA A 9 -37.39 -35.52 12.15
N ALA A 10 -36.93 -34.30 12.44
CA ALA A 10 -36.35 -33.90 13.72
C ALA A 10 -35.00 -34.58 13.97
N GLU A 11 -33.93 -33.98 13.47
CA GLU A 11 -32.60 -34.12 14.05
C GLU A 11 -32.19 -32.79 14.68
N CYS A 12 -32.56 -32.70 15.95
CA CYS A 12 -32.04 -31.75 16.90
C CYS A 12 -30.84 -32.43 17.59
N SER A 13 -29.61 -32.04 17.26
CA SER A 13 -28.44 -32.13 18.16
C SER A 13 -27.18 -31.55 17.49
N PRO A 14 -26.16 -31.15 18.26
CA PRO A 14 -26.16 -29.97 19.11
C PRO A 14 -25.11 -28.98 18.60
N ARG A 15 -25.23 -27.75 19.10
CA ARG A 15 -24.33 -26.64 18.88
C ARG A 15 -22.87 -27.06 19.04
N MET A 16 -22.12 -27.05 17.94
CA MET A 16 -20.70 -26.71 18.01
C MET A 16 -20.58 -25.38 17.30
N PHE A 17 -20.45 -24.32 18.10
CA PHE A 17 -20.04 -23.01 17.63
C PHE A 17 -18.64 -23.18 17.05
N ASP A 18 -18.56 -23.49 15.78
CA ASP A 18 -17.32 -23.40 15.04
C ASP A 18 -17.05 -21.92 14.80
N VAL A 19 -16.30 -21.33 15.72
CA VAL A 19 -15.73 -19.97 15.61
C VAL A 19 -14.45 -20.03 14.77
N THR A 20 -14.46 -20.77 13.66
CA THR A 20 -13.42 -20.68 12.65
C THR A 20 -14.01 -20.17 11.34
N ARG A 21 -13.68 -18.90 11.04
CA ARG A 21 -13.87 -18.18 9.76
C ARG A 21 -15.20 -18.45 9.05
N SER A 22 -16.17 -17.58 9.30
CA SER A 22 -17.22 -17.33 8.30
C SER A 22 -16.56 -16.72 7.05
N ALA A 23 -16.17 -17.58 6.11
CA ALA A 23 -15.96 -17.16 4.73
C ALA A 23 -17.34 -16.75 4.21
N PHE A 24 -17.58 -15.45 4.12
CA PHE A 24 -18.78 -14.93 3.47
C PHE A 24 -18.72 -15.35 2.00
N THR A 25 -19.39 -16.45 1.65
CA THR A 25 -19.58 -16.86 0.26
C THR A 25 -20.72 -16.02 -0.30
N PRO A 26 -20.45 -15.07 -1.21
CA PRO A 26 -21.51 -14.28 -1.80
C PRO A 26 -22.46 -15.19 -2.59
N PRO A 27 -23.77 -14.90 -2.62
CA PRO A 27 -24.74 -15.71 -3.35
C PRO A 27 -24.41 -15.76 -4.85
N ALA A 28 -24.82 -16.84 -5.54
CA ALA A 28 -24.55 -16.98 -6.97
C ALA A 28 -25.14 -15.82 -7.80
N TYR A 29 -24.55 -15.56 -8.98
CA TYR A 29 -25.13 -14.65 -9.95
C TYR A 29 -26.55 -15.15 -10.33
N PRO A 30 -27.59 -14.30 -10.39
CA PRO A 30 -27.58 -12.83 -10.45
C PRO A 30 -27.75 -12.10 -9.10
N ALA A 31 -27.87 -12.83 -7.99
CA ALA A 31 -28.15 -12.27 -6.67
C ALA A 31 -26.95 -11.50 -6.11
N SER A 32 -25.72 -12.02 -6.24
CA SER A 32 -24.51 -11.24 -6.03
C SER A 32 -24.01 -10.64 -7.33
N ARG A 33 -23.79 -9.31 -7.32
CA ARG A 33 -23.17 -8.58 -8.43
C ARG A 33 -22.10 -7.63 -7.86
N PRO A 34 -20.84 -8.07 -7.74
CA PRO A 34 -19.75 -7.25 -7.22
C PRO A 34 -19.55 -5.92 -7.96
N ARG A 35 -19.96 -5.87 -9.23
CA ARG A 35 -19.94 -4.65 -10.04
C ARG A 35 -20.85 -3.54 -9.51
N ARG A 36 -21.90 -3.84 -8.71
CA ARG A 36 -22.78 -2.81 -8.11
C ARG A 36 -21.99 -1.86 -7.21
N LEU A 37 -21.05 -2.38 -6.41
CA LEU A 37 -20.20 -1.58 -5.54
C LEU A 37 -19.22 -0.66 -6.30
N ARG A 38 -18.93 -1.01 -7.56
CA ARG A 38 -17.99 -0.27 -8.43
C ARG A 38 -18.67 0.76 -9.34
N LYS A 39 -20.01 0.86 -9.31
CA LYS A 39 -20.79 1.67 -10.26
C LYS A 39 -20.49 3.16 -10.09
N ASP A 40 -20.61 3.67 -8.88
CA ASP A 40 -20.54 5.10 -8.60
C ASP A 40 -19.30 5.46 -7.76
N ALA A 41 -18.84 6.71 -7.86
CA ALA A 41 -17.66 7.15 -7.11
C ALA A 41 -17.90 7.09 -5.58
N PHE A 42 -19.10 7.42 -5.12
CA PHE A 42 -19.46 7.36 -3.70
C PHE A 42 -19.43 5.93 -3.17
N SER A 43 -19.97 4.96 -3.93
CA SER A 43 -20.02 3.57 -3.49
C SER A 43 -18.61 2.99 -3.39
N ARG A 44 -17.73 3.34 -4.34
CA ARG A 44 -16.31 2.98 -4.31
C ARG A 44 -15.55 3.62 -3.15
N ALA A 45 -15.88 4.85 -2.76
CA ALA A 45 -15.27 5.51 -1.62
C ALA A 45 -15.67 4.83 -0.29
N LEU A 46 -16.94 4.43 -0.15
CA LEU A 46 -17.45 3.75 1.05
C LEU A 46 -16.84 2.36 1.28
N VAL A 47 -16.60 1.60 0.21
CA VAL A 47 -16.04 0.24 0.31
C VAL A 47 -14.52 0.17 0.12
N ARG A 48 -13.82 1.31 0.12
CA ARG A 48 -12.36 1.35 -0.06
C ARG A 48 -11.67 0.84 1.20
N GLU A 49 -10.83 -0.19 1.05
CA GLU A 49 -10.11 -0.83 2.16
C GLU A 49 -8.80 -0.11 2.52
N HIS A 50 -8.12 0.48 1.53
CA HIS A 50 -6.81 1.12 1.71
C HIS A 50 -6.81 2.54 1.16
N SER A 51 -6.19 3.46 1.91
CA SER A 51 -5.92 4.83 1.49
C SER A 51 -4.44 5.14 1.72
N LEU A 52 -3.82 5.84 0.78
CA LEU A 52 -2.48 6.38 0.93
C LEU A 52 -2.57 7.88 1.22
N SER A 53 -1.74 8.33 2.14
CA SER A 53 -1.58 9.71 2.56
C SER A 53 -0.10 10.14 2.44
N ALA A 54 0.18 11.44 2.44
CA ALA A 54 1.56 11.93 2.39
C ALA A 54 2.40 11.44 3.60
N SER A 55 1.74 11.19 4.73
CA SER A 55 2.37 10.60 5.93
C SER A 55 2.85 9.16 5.75
N ASP A 56 2.40 8.45 4.71
CA ASP A 56 2.84 7.08 4.43
C ASP A 56 4.09 7.05 3.53
N LEU A 57 4.59 8.22 3.09
CA LEU A 57 5.70 8.34 2.15
C LEU A 57 7.03 8.56 2.87
N ILE A 58 8.09 7.96 2.33
CA ILE A 58 9.48 8.18 2.74
C ILE A 58 10.23 8.67 1.51
N LEU A 59 10.93 9.80 1.63
CA LEU A 59 11.70 10.38 0.53
C LEU A 59 13.17 9.95 0.59
N PRO A 60 13.65 9.06 -0.30
CA PRO A 60 15.07 8.74 -0.40
C PRO A 60 15.83 9.87 -1.11
N VAL A 61 16.89 10.38 -0.49
CA VAL A 61 17.75 11.43 -1.04
C VAL A 61 19.20 10.96 -1.09
N PHE A 62 19.84 11.15 -2.24
CA PHE A 62 21.25 10.84 -2.43
C PHE A 62 22.11 12.06 -2.13
N VAL A 63 23.03 11.91 -1.19
CA VAL A 63 23.93 13.00 -0.75
C VAL A 63 25.30 12.83 -1.41
N TYR A 64 25.85 13.90 -1.94
CA TYR A 64 27.21 13.95 -2.49
C TYR A 64 28.02 15.05 -1.80
N GLU A 65 29.32 14.84 -1.62
CA GLU A 65 30.18 15.86 -1.03
C GLU A 65 30.46 17.00 -2.02
N GLY A 66 30.52 18.23 -1.49
CA GLY A 66 30.72 19.46 -2.24
C GLY A 66 29.66 20.52 -1.93
N GLU A 67 29.80 21.68 -2.56
CA GLU A 67 28.94 22.85 -2.36
C GLU A 67 28.16 23.19 -3.64
N ASN A 68 26.86 23.46 -3.53
CA ASN A 68 25.97 23.80 -4.66
C ASN A 68 26.04 22.83 -5.87
N LEU A 69 26.34 21.56 -5.63
CA LEU A 69 26.36 20.52 -6.66
C LEU A 69 25.03 19.76 -6.71
N ALA A 70 24.53 19.59 -7.93
CA ALA A 70 23.41 18.70 -8.26
C ALA A 70 23.82 17.82 -9.46
N ALA A 71 24.19 16.56 -9.19
CA ALA A 71 24.63 15.63 -10.21
C ALA A 71 23.49 14.69 -10.62
N PRO A 72 22.97 14.76 -11.86
CA PRO A 72 21.88 13.90 -12.30
C PRO A 72 22.31 12.44 -12.36
N ILE A 73 21.38 11.53 -12.04
CA ILE A 73 21.62 10.08 -12.13
C ILE A 73 21.02 9.57 -13.45
N PRO A 74 21.83 9.11 -14.43
CA PRO A 74 21.34 8.74 -15.76
C PRO A 74 20.31 7.60 -15.74
N SER A 75 20.43 6.67 -14.78
CA SER A 75 19.51 5.54 -14.62
C SER A 75 18.19 5.90 -13.94
N MET A 76 18.09 7.08 -13.30
CA MET A 76 16.91 7.54 -12.57
C MET A 76 16.56 8.96 -13.01
N PRO A 77 15.87 9.14 -14.16
CA PRO A 77 15.49 10.46 -14.64
C PRO A 77 14.60 11.17 -13.62
N GLY A 78 14.92 12.42 -13.31
CA GLY A 78 14.24 13.22 -12.29
C GLY A 78 14.84 13.11 -10.88
N VAL A 79 15.85 12.26 -10.67
CA VAL A 79 16.60 12.16 -9.41
C VAL A 79 18.04 12.60 -9.61
N SER A 80 18.51 13.44 -8.68
CA SER A 80 19.87 13.96 -8.66
C SER A 80 20.51 13.68 -7.31
N ARG A 81 21.83 13.52 -7.30
CA ARG A 81 22.64 13.57 -6.08
C ARG A 81 22.81 15.03 -5.69
N LEU A 82 22.45 15.35 -4.45
CA LEU A 82 22.45 16.71 -3.94
C LEU A 82 23.60 16.90 -2.96
N SER A 83 24.20 18.08 -3.01
CA SER A 83 25.03 18.62 -1.93
C SER A 83 24.18 18.94 -0.70
N LEU A 84 24.85 19.11 0.45
CA LEU A 84 24.21 19.34 1.74
C LEU A 84 23.35 20.62 1.75
N ASP A 85 23.79 21.68 1.07
CA ASP A 85 23.05 22.95 0.98
C ASP A 85 21.73 22.82 0.23
N LEU A 86 21.74 22.09 -0.90
CA LEU A 86 20.56 21.86 -1.72
C LEU A 86 19.60 20.88 -1.05
N LEU A 87 20.13 19.93 -0.29
CA LEU A 87 19.32 18.99 0.49
C LEU A 87 18.43 19.69 1.49
N LEU A 88 18.92 20.74 2.17
CA LEU A 88 18.11 21.50 3.12
C LEU A 88 16.90 22.16 2.44
N ARG A 89 17.07 22.69 1.23
CA ARG A 89 15.96 23.25 0.45
C ARG A 89 14.94 22.18 0.08
N THR A 90 15.41 21.01 -0.38
CA THR A 90 14.53 19.87 -0.68
C THR A 90 13.83 19.34 0.56
N ALA A 91 14.47 19.40 1.73
CA ALA A 91 13.86 19.02 3.00
C ALA A 91 12.72 19.98 3.39
N ASP A 92 12.88 21.29 3.22
CA ASP A 92 11.80 22.27 3.43
C ASP A 92 10.61 21.99 2.50
N GLU A 93 10.85 21.69 1.22
CA GLU A 93 9.80 21.30 0.28
C GLU A 93 9.09 20.01 0.72
N ALA A 94 9.83 19.01 1.17
CA ALA A 94 9.27 17.75 1.67
C ALA A 94 8.37 17.97 2.90
N VAL A 95 8.77 18.86 3.81
CA VAL A 95 7.96 19.24 4.97
C VAL A 95 6.68 19.96 4.55
N GLN A 96 6.77 20.88 3.59
CA GLN A 96 5.58 21.58 3.05
C GLN A 96 4.59 20.60 2.39
N LEU A 97 5.10 19.54 1.75
CA LEU A 97 4.28 18.48 1.14
C LEU A 97 3.71 17.49 2.16
N GLY A 98 4.09 17.57 3.43
CA GLY A 98 3.62 16.69 4.51
C GLY A 98 4.29 15.32 4.55
N ILE A 99 5.50 15.19 3.99
CA ILE A 99 6.29 13.97 4.04
C ILE A 99 7.06 13.94 5.38
N PRO A 100 6.85 12.92 6.22
CA PRO A 100 7.38 12.93 7.59
C PRO A 100 8.85 12.49 7.68
N VAL A 101 9.34 11.71 6.72
CA VAL A 101 10.65 11.04 6.82
C VAL A 101 11.46 11.17 5.53
N ILE A 102 12.75 11.47 5.70
CA ILE A 102 13.76 11.49 4.65
C ILE A 102 14.78 10.37 4.94
N ALA A 103 15.06 9.54 3.94
CA ALA A 103 16.08 8.51 3.99
C ALA A 103 17.35 8.99 3.28
N LEU A 104 18.45 9.12 4.01
CA LEU A 104 19.70 9.68 3.48
C LEU A 104 20.64 8.55 3.00
N PHE A 105 21.09 8.66 1.76
CA PHE A 105 22.05 7.73 1.15
C PHE A 105 23.30 8.47 0.66
N PRO A 106 24.44 8.36 1.38
CA PRO A 106 25.67 9.02 0.94
C PRO A 106 26.28 8.30 -0.26
N ALA A 107 26.62 9.08 -1.29
CA ALA A 107 27.37 8.66 -2.46
C ALA A 107 28.83 9.10 -2.29
N ILE A 108 29.63 8.25 -1.65
CA ILE A 108 31.05 8.52 -1.35
C ILE A 108 31.92 8.21 -2.57
N ASP A 109 32.98 9.02 -2.78
CA ASP A 109 34.02 8.76 -3.76
C ASP A 109 34.63 7.36 -3.57
N PRO A 110 34.79 6.54 -4.63
CA PRO A 110 35.46 5.24 -4.55
C PRO A 110 36.83 5.25 -3.86
N GLN A 111 37.59 6.35 -3.94
CA GLN A 111 38.92 6.45 -3.33
C GLN A 111 38.90 6.41 -1.79
N LEU A 112 37.76 6.77 -1.18
CA LEU A 112 37.58 6.77 0.27
C LEU A 112 37.10 5.41 0.79
N LYS A 113 36.87 4.44 -0.10
CA LYS A 113 36.45 3.09 0.28
C LYS A 113 37.68 2.25 0.59
N THR A 114 37.78 1.74 1.82
CA THR A 114 38.80 0.77 2.20
C THR A 114 38.41 -0.62 1.70
N VAL A 115 39.41 -1.41 1.29
CA VAL A 115 39.24 -2.83 0.99
C VAL A 115 39.47 -3.57 2.31
N ASP A 116 38.40 -4.14 2.88
CA ASP A 116 38.50 -5.03 4.03
C ASP A 116 39.17 -6.37 3.65
#